data_AF-A0AAE0H6Q4-F1
#
_entry.id   AF-A0AAE0H6Q4-F1
#
_cell.length_a   1.000
_cell.length_b   1.000
_cell.length_c   1.000
_cell.angle_alpha   90.00
_cell.angle_beta   90.00
_cell.angle_gamma   90.00
#
_symmetry.space_group_name_H-M   'P 1'
#
loop_
_entity.id
_entity.type
_entity.pdbx_description
1 polymer ?
#
loop_
_entity_poly.entity_id
_entity_poly.type
_entity_poly.pdbx_seq_one_letter_code
_entity_poly.pdbx_strand_id
1 'polypeptide(L)'
;MKISILAVTLASLAAKVTASYASSCRNCRLEKWDSMPFSGLDYGHYLLCDCKQANGQWHASRLDLNRCIANSDGYMVSRAEGNLGRSCHGYGLLEGKTFTAFCKKA
;
A
#
# COMPACT_ATOMS: atom_id res chain seq x y z
N MET A 1 -35.64 48.44 14.43
CA MET A 1 -35.09 47.83 13.21
C MET A 1 -34.14 46.72 13.63
N LYS A 2 -34.54 45.44 13.52
CA LYS A 2 -33.72 44.27 13.95
C LYS A 2 -32.96 43.75 12.73
N ILE A 3 -31.64 43.86 12.74
CA ILE A 3 -30.77 43.29 11.71
C ILE A 3 -30.48 41.84 12.13
N SER A 4 -31.15 40.89 11.48
CA SER A 4 -30.88 39.46 11.65
C SER A 4 -29.69 39.08 10.77
N ILE A 5 -28.56 38.79 11.40
CA ILE A 5 -27.35 38.31 10.72
C ILE A 5 -27.49 36.79 10.57
N LEU A 6 -27.68 36.32 9.33
CA LEU A 6 -27.59 34.91 8.97
C LEU A 6 -26.11 34.51 8.98
N ALA A 7 -25.69 33.76 10.00
CA ALA A 7 -24.37 33.15 10.06
C ALA A 7 -24.30 32.00 9.04
N VAL A 8 -23.64 32.25 7.90
CA VAL A 8 -23.31 31.21 6.93
C VAL A 8 -22.11 30.44 7.48
N THR A 9 -22.36 29.27 8.07
CA THR A 9 -21.28 28.37 8.49
C THR A 9 -20.62 27.79 7.25
N LEU A 10 -19.42 28.27 6.90
CA LEU A 10 -18.54 27.55 5.96
C LEU A 10 -18.14 26.23 6.60
N ALA A 11 -18.77 25.14 6.19
CA ALA A 11 -18.29 23.80 6.50
C ALA A 11 -16.98 23.56 5.72
N SER A 12 -15.85 23.56 6.42
CA SER A 12 -14.57 23.17 5.82
C SER A 12 -14.62 21.68 5.48
N LEU A 13 -14.66 21.33 4.19
CA LEU A 13 -14.36 19.98 3.73
C LEU A 13 -12.86 19.74 3.94
N ALA A 14 -12.46 19.30 5.13
CA ALA A 14 -11.16 18.71 5.32
C ALA A 14 -11.11 17.40 4.51
N ALA A 15 -10.45 17.43 3.36
CA ALA A 15 -10.11 16.22 2.65
C ALA A 15 -9.35 15.30 3.63
N LYS A 16 -9.89 14.12 3.92
CA LYS A 16 -9.15 13.08 4.64
C LYS A 16 -7.99 12.68 3.74
N VAL A 17 -6.84 13.31 3.91
CA VAL A 17 -5.60 12.79 3.33
C VAL A 17 -5.38 11.47 4.04
N THR A 18 -5.68 10.37 3.36
CA THR A 18 -5.31 9.05 3.87
C THR A 18 -3.80 9.07 4.05
N ALA A 19 -3.34 8.94 5.29
CA ALA A 19 -1.92 8.96 5.57
C ALA A 19 -1.28 7.78 4.82
N SER A 20 -0.41 8.09 3.88
CA SER A 20 0.39 7.08 3.19
C SER A 20 1.65 6.84 3.99
N TYR A 21 2.09 5.59 4.12
CA TYR A 21 3.39 5.28 4.72
C TYR A 21 4.53 6.05 4.01
N ALA A 22 4.36 6.39 2.74
CA ALA A 22 5.36 7.12 1.95
C ALA A 22 5.72 8.50 2.52
N SER A 23 4.90 9.10 3.39
CA SER A 23 5.25 10.38 4.04
C SER A 23 6.28 10.25 5.16
N SER A 24 6.41 9.06 5.75
CA SER A 24 7.30 8.80 6.89
C SER A 24 8.26 7.64 6.67
N CYS A 25 8.25 7.04 5.48
CA CYS A 25 9.11 5.93 5.12
C CYS A 25 9.98 6.25 3.90
N ARG A 26 11.13 5.57 3.80
CA ARG A 26 12.12 5.70 2.72
C ARG A 26 12.69 4.33 2.33
N ASN A 27 13.48 4.29 1.26
CA ASN A 27 14.17 3.09 0.76
C ASN A 27 13.22 1.90 0.54
N CYS A 28 12.00 2.20 0.12
CA CYS A 28 10.98 1.17 -0.09
C CYS A 28 11.32 0.31 -1.30
N ARG A 29 11.24 -1.01 -1.12
CA ARG A 29 11.52 -1.99 -2.16
C ARG A 29 10.65 -3.22 -1.98
N LEU A 30 10.46 -3.95 -3.08
CA LEU A 30 9.93 -5.30 -3.02
C LEU A 30 11.07 -6.26 -2.70
N GLU A 31 10.84 -7.15 -1.75
CA GLU A 31 11.84 -8.11 -1.29
C GLU A 31 11.40 -9.55 -1.56
N LYS A 32 12.36 -10.39 -1.96
CA LYS A 32 12.14 -11.83 -2.12
C LYS A 32 11.78 -12.48 -0.78
N TRP A 33 11.00 -13.56 -0.85
CA TRP A 33 10.90 -14.50 0.25
C TRP A 33 12.18 -15.34 0.27
N ASP A 34 13.06 -15.09 1.24
CA ASP A 34 14.42 -15.63 1.24
C ASP A 34 14.51 -17.09 1.74
N SER A 35 13.50 -17.92 1.43
CA SER A 35 13.39 -19.25 2.05
C SER A 35 12.80 -20.35 1.18
N MET A 36 12.55 -20.14 -0.13
CA MET A 36 12.09 -21.25 -0.98
C MET A 36 12.92 -21.41 -2.26
N PRO A 37 13.89 -22.35 -2.29
CA PRO A 37 14.81 -22.53 -3.42
C PRO A 37 14.16 -23.17 -4.67
N PHE A 38 12.84 -23.33 -4.72
CA PHE A 38 12.13 -24.05 -5.80
C PHE A 38 10.80 -23.41 -6.26
N SER A 39 10.52 -22.15 -5.94
CA SER A 39 9.38 -21.45 -6.54
C SER A 39 9.87 -20.51 -7.65
N GLY A 40 9.72 -20.93 -8.91
CA GLY A 40 10.00 -20.13 -10.12
C GLY A 40 9.02 -18.97 -10.35
N LEU A 41 8.72 -18.19 -9.31
CA LEU A 41 7.93 -16.96 -9.38
C LEU A 41 8.76 -15.84 -8.76
N ASP A 42 9.49 -15.15 -9.63
CA ASP A 42 10.43 -14.09 -9.29
C ASP A 42 9.75 -12.87 -8.64
N TYR A 43 10.37 -12.41 -7.54
CA TYR A 43 10.11 -11.22 -6.72
C TYR A 43 8.85 -11.24 -5.83
N GLY A 44 9.09 -10.99 -4.53
CA GLY A 44 8.21 -11.40 -3.44
C GLY A 44 7.09 -10.43 -3.10
N HIS A 45 6.06 -10.99 -2.46
CA HIS A 45 4.90 -10.29 -1.92
C HIS A 45 5.24 -9.45 -0.69
N TYR A 46 6.49 -9.03 -0.50
CA TYR A 46 6.88 -8.26 0.68
C TYR A 46 7.29 -6.85 0.28
N LEU A 47 6.60 -5.87 0.85
CA LEU A 47 7.02 -4.47 0.82
C LEU A 47 7.89 -4.22 2.06
N LEU A 48 9.15 -3.86 1.84
CA LEU A 48 10.07 -3.46 2.90
C LEU A 48 10.39 -1.98 2.76
N CYS A 49 10.28 -1.24 3.85
CA CYS A 49 10.63 0.18 3.93
C CYS A 49 11.36 0.50 5.24
N ASP A 50 12.20 1.51 5.24
CA ASP A 50 12.69 2.13 6.48
C ASP A 50 11.70 3.21 6.90
N CYS A 51 11.00 3.03 8.01
CA CYS A 51 9.97 3.95 8.49
C CYS A 51 10.43 4.68 9.75
N LYS A 52 10.08 5.96 9.85
CA LYS A 52 10.42 6.81 10.98
C LYS A 52 9.49 6.53 12.15
N GLN A 53 10.06 6.17 13.29
CA GLN A 53 9.39 6.01 14.57
C GLN A 53 9.08 7.38 15.22
N ALA A 54 8.23 7.39 16.25
CA ALA A 54 7.87 8.61 16.96
C ALA A 54 9.07 9.31 17.64
N ASN A 55 10.09 8.54 18.05
CA ASN A 55 11.35 9.05 18.60
C ASN A 55 12.31 9.60 17.54
N GLY A 56 11.92 9.59 16.26
CA GLY A 56 12.71 10.07 15.14
C GLY A 56 13.70 9.06 14.54
N GLN A 57 13.85 7.87 15.14
CA GLN A 57 14.72 6.81 14.61
C GLN A 57 14.08 6.12 13.39
N TRP A 58 14.92 5.56 12.52
CA TRP A 58 14.48 4.79 11.37
C TRP A 58 14.47 3.29 11.70
N HIS A 59 13.40 2.60 11.33
CA HIS A 59 13.22 1.18 11.57
C HIS A 59 12.72 0.46 10.31
N ALA A 60 13.36 -0.64 9.96
CA ALA A 60 12.96 -1.47 8.83
C ALA A 60 11.64 -2.18 9.16
N SER A 61 10.61 -1.95 8.33
CA SER A 61 9.26 -2.51 8.48
C SER A 61 8.89 -3.29 7.23
N ARG A 62 8.38 -4.51 7.41
CA ARG A 62 8.00 -5.42 6.32
C ARG A 62 6.50 -5.68 6.32
N LEU A 63 5.86 -5.60 5.16
CA LEU A 63 4.45 -5.92 4.95
C LEU A 63 4.32 -7.07 3.95
N ASP A 64 3.56 -8.10 4.31
CA ASP A 64 3.16 -9.17 3.39
C ASP A 64 1.91 -8.79 2.60
N LEU A 65 2.10 -8.47 1.32
CA LEU A 65 1.08 -8.11 0.36
C LEU A 65 0.10 -9.26 0.07
N ASN A 66 0.47 -10.54 0.25
CA ASN A 66 -0.49 -11.65 0.13
C ASN A 66 -1.60 -11.56 1.16
N ARG A 67 -1.31 -10.96 2.32
CA ARG A 67 -2.30 -10.80 3.39
C ARG A 67 -3.27 -9.66 3.14
N CYS A 68 -3.00 -8.79 2.16
CA CYS A 68 -3.74 -7.54 1.95
C CYS A 68 -4.32 -7.37 0.55
N ILE A 69 -3.77 -8.04 -0.46
CA ILE A 69 -4.14 -7.86 -1.87
C ILE A 69 -4.55 -9.19 -2.49
N ALA A 70 -5.64 -9.15 -3.25
CA ALA A 70 -6.15 -10.25 -4.06
C ALA A 70 -6.19 -9.88 -5.54
N ASN A 71 -6.28 -10.92 -6.36
CA ASN A 71 -6.75 -10.83 -7.72
C ASN A 71 -8.25 -11.13 -7.78
N SER A 72 -9.01 -10.26 -8.44
CA SER A 72 -10.43 -10.42 -8.74
C SER A 72 -10.62 -10.21 -10.23
N ASP A 73 -10.73 -11.31 -10.99
CA ASP A 73 -10.96 -11.28 -12.45
C ASP A 73 -9.93 -10.44 -13.24
N GLY A 74 -8.65 -10.52 -12.85
CA GLY A 74 -7.56 -9.75 -13.46
C GLY A 74 -7.33 -8.38 -12.82
N TYR A 75 -8.18 -7.95 -11.88
CA TYR A 75 -8.02 -6.69 -11.17
C TYR A 75 -7.44 -6.90 -9.77
N MET A 76 -6.47 -6.05 -9.38
CA MET A 76 -5.98 -6.01 -8.01
C MET A 76 -7.00 -5.33 -7.10
N VAL A 77 -7.38 -6.00 -6.02
CA VAL A 77 -8.30 -5.48 -5.01
C VAL A 77 -7.73 -5.65 -3.60
N SER A 78 -8.06 -4.74 -2.70
CA SER A 78 -7.75 -4.92 -1.28
C SER A 78 -8.64 -6.01 -0.69
N ARG A 79 -8.04 -7.06 -0.14
CA ARG A 79 -8.74 -8.15 0.51
C ARG A 79 -7.81 -8.86 1.49
N ALA A 80 -8.29 -9.09 2.70
CA ALA A 80 -7.58 -9.89 3.69
C ALA A 80 -7.29 -11.30 3.13
N GLU A 81 -6.07 -11.80 3.36
CA GLU A 81 -5.62 -13.12 2.89
C GLU A 81 -5.87 -13.32 1.39
N GLY A 82 -5.64 -12.26 0.61
CA GLY A 82 -5.96 -12.20 -0.81
C GLY A 82 -5.12 -13.11 -1.69
N ASN A 83 -3.92 -13.48 -1.24
CA ASN A 83 -3.01 -14.43 -1.90
C ASN A 83 -2.72 -14.09 -3.38
N LEU A 84 -2.53 -12.79 -3.70
CA LEU A 84 -2.25 -12.34 -5.08
C LEU A 84 -1.13 -13.14 -5.76
N GLY A 85 -0.16 -13.62 -4.98
CA GLY A 85 0.98 -14.40 -5.48
C GLY A 85 0.63 -15.62 -6.30
N ARG A 86 -0.55 -16.18 -6.11
CA ARG A 86 -1.02 -17.37 -6.83
C ARG A 86 -1.44 -17.07 -8.27
N SER A 87 -1.71 -15.82 -8.60
CA SER A 87 -2.36 -15.46 -9.87
C SER A 87 -1.84 -14.16 -10.50
N CYS A 88 -0.95 -13.45 -9.83
CA CYS A 88 -0.26 -12.28 -10.36
C CYS A 88 1.25 -12.56 -10.51
N HIS A 89 1.93 -11.75 -11.32
CA HIS A 89 3.37 -11.83 -11.58
C HIS A 89 3.89 -10.48 -12.09
N GLY A 90 5.20 -10.36 -12.33
CA GLY A 90 5.82 -9.13 -12.85
C GLY A 90 5.62 -7.94 -11.90
N TYR A 91 5.93 -8.16 -10.63
CA TYR A 91 5.73 -7.17 -9.57
C TYR A 91 6.64 -5.96 -9.73
N GLY A 92 6.10 -4.77 -9.46
CA GLY A 92 6.82 -3.51 -9.50
C GLY A 92 6.39 -2.59 -8.37
N LEU A 93 7.31 -1.70 -7.97
CA LEU A 93 7.03 -0.61 -7.04
C LEU A 93 7.47 0.71 -7.69
N LEU A 94 6.51 1.46 -8.19
CA LEU A 94 6.74 2.76 -8.82
C LEU A 94 6.76 3.85 -7.73
N GLU A 95 7.77 4.73 -7.80
CA GLU A 95 7.97 5.86 -6.88
C GLU A 95 7.95 5.48 -5.39
N GLY A 96 8.25 4.21 -5.05
CA GLY A 96 8.22 3.71 -3.68
C GLY A 96 6.84 3.60 -3.04
N LYS A 97 5.75 3.90 -3.76
CA LYS A 97 4.38 4.02 -3.22
C LYS A 97 3.28 3.32 -4.03
N THR A 98 3.53 3.03 -5.31
CA THR A 98 2.54 2.42 -6.20
C THR A 98 2.96 1.00 -6.54
N PHE A 99 2.26 0.02 -5.99
CA PHE A 99 2.48 -1.39 -6.30
C PHE A 99 1.77 -1.79 -7.60
N THR A 100 2.49 -2.43 -8.51
CA THR A 100 1.99 -2.87 -9.81
C THR A 100 2.22 -4.37 -9.99
N ALA A 101 1.30 -5.06 -10.65
CA ALA A 101 1.45 -6.46 -11.02
C ALA A 101 0.59 -6.78 -12.24
N PHE A 102 0.94 -7.85 -12.97
CA PHE A 102 0.12 -8.44 -14.01
C PHE A 102 -0.68 -9.61 -13.44
N CYS A 103 -2.00 -9.48 -13.38
CA CYS A 103 -2.88 -10.48 -12.81
C CYS A 103 -3.65 -11.23 -13.89
N LYS A 104 -3.72 -12.56 -13.75
CA LYS A 104 -4.44 -13.43 -14.69
C LYS A 104 -5.95 -13.26 -14.50
N LYS A 105 -6.69 -13.18 -15.60
CA LYS A 105 -8.13 -13.36 -15.58
C LYS A 105 -8.46 -14.82 -15.28
N ALA A 106 -9.49 -15.06 -14.48
CA ALA A 106 -9.94 -16.42 -14.14
C ALA A 106 -10.87 -16.97 -15.23
#